data_AF-A0A7S3AGL7-F1
#
_entry.id   AF-A0A7S3AGL7-F1
#
_cell.length_a   1.000
_cell.length_b   1.000
_cell.length_c   1.000
_cell.angle_alpha   90.00
_cell.angle_beta   90.00
_cell.angle_gamma   90.00
#
_symmetry.space_group_name_H-M   'P 1'
#
loop_
_entity.id
_entity.type
_entity.pdbx_description
1 polymer ?
#
loop_
_entity_poly.entity_id
_entity_poly.type
_entity_poly.pdbx_seq_one_letter_code
_entity_poly.pdbx_strand_id
1 'polypeptide(L)'
;MASSQDWLVQWDHGAPGVSAALLAGWSSFSEPRYLRAAEQALECTWQRGLLTKGLMNCHGISGNTWMMLHAARVTADAKYLYRALSFQQTVLSTPLLSDLKKMRQPQPLPDGPWQFWTGSIESATELWTDLLYRGPTNARETGWDPAL
;
A
#
# COMPACT_ATOMS: atom_id res chain seq x y z
N MET A 1 17.57 14.43 11.50
CA MET A 1 18.56 13.34 11.61
C MET A 1 17.83 12.04 11.31
N ALA A 2 18.29 11.26 10.32
CA ALA A 2 17.74 9.93 10.11
C ALA A 2 18.06 9.07 11.33
N SER A 3 17.06 8.50 11.99
CA SER A 3 17.27 7.57 13.09
C SER A 3 18.02 6.34 12.60
N SER A 4 18.99 5.84 13.35
CA SER A 4 19.70 4.59 13.07
C SER A 4 18.85 3.32 13.27
N GLN A 5 17.56 3.46 13.57
CA GLN A 5 16.65 2.36 13.83
C GLN A 5 15.80 2.06 12.58
N ASP A 6 15.63 0.78 12.27
CA ASP A 6 14.72 0.29 11.22
C ASP A 6 13.29 0.19 11.77
N TRP A 7 12.49 1.24 11.55
CA TRP A 7 11.08 1.28 11.97
C TRP A 7 10.09 1.58 10.85
N LEU A 8 10.56 2.08 9.69
CA LEU A 8 9.69 2.54 8.60
C LEU A 8 9.36 1.40 7.62
N VAL A 9 8.08 1.03 7.55
CA VAL A 9 7.55 0.02 6.62
C VAL A 9 6.38 0.64 5.85
N GLN A 10 6.71 1.65 5.05
CA GLN A 10 5.76 2.48 4.32
C GLN A 10 6.16 2.57 2.83
N TRP A 11 5.21 2.87 1.96
CA TRP A 11 5.45 3.02 0.53
C TRP A 11 6.51 4.08 0.22
N ASP A 12 6.42 5.25 0.86
CA ASP A 12 7.37 6.35 0.66
C ASP A 12 8.78 6.05 1.17
N HIS A 13 8.91 5.29 2.26
CA HIS A 13 10.19 4.94 2.88
C HIS A 13 10.14 3.54 3.50
N GLY A 14 10.67 2.55 2.78
CA GLY A 14 10.89 1.21 3.33
C GLY A 14 10.57 0.09 2.36
N ALA A 15 10.45 -1.11 2.92
CA ALA A 15 10.24 -2.34 2.16
C ALA A 15 9.06 -2.29 1.16
N PRO A 16 7.89 -1.69 1.45
CA PRO A 16 6.77 -1.67 0.52
C PRO A 16 7.12 -1.00 -0.81
N GLY A 17 7.59 0.24 -0.81
CA GLY A 17 7.95 0.95 -2.04
C GLY A 17 9.16 0.33 -2.76
N VAL A 18 10.16 -0.14 -1.99
CA VAL A 18 11.34 -0.84 -2.53
C VAL A 18 10.93 -2.12 -3.27
N SER A 19 9.92 -2.85 -2.77
CA SER A 19 9.45 -4.08 -3.41
C SER A 19 8.97 -3.85 -4.86
N ALA A 20 8.27 -2.74 -5.12
CA ALA A 20 7.79 -2.43 -6.45
C ALA A 20 8.94 -2.10 -7.42
N ALA A 21 9.95 -1.35 -6.97
CA ALA A 21 11.14 -1.07 -7.79
C ALA A 21 11.89 -2.37 -8.14
N LEU A 22 11.99 -3.31 -7.19
CA LEU A 22 12.59 -4.62 -7.42
C LEU A 22 11.77 -5.47 -8.38
N LEU A 23 10.43 -5.47 -8.28
CA LEU A 23 9.55 -6.17 -9.23
C LEU A 23 9.63 -5.58 -10.64
N ALA A 24 9.74 -4.26 -10.78
CA ALA A 24 9.99 -3.60 -12.06
C ALA A 24 11.35 -4.01 -12.65
N GLY A 25 12.40 -4.07 -11.82
CA GLY A 25 13.72 -4.58 -12.21
C GLY A 25 13.66 -6.05 -12.65
N TRP A 26 12.94 -6.90 -11.93
CA TRP A 26 12.74 -8.29 -12.33
C TRP A 26 12.01 -8.39 -13.69
N SER A 27 10.93 -7.63 -13.89
CA SER A 27 10.17 -7.62 -15.15
C SER A 27 11.00 -7.14 -16.34
N SER A 28 11.93 -6.20 -16.11
CA SER A 28 12.75 -5.61 -17.17
C SER A 28 13.98 -6.43 -17.50
N PHE A 29 14.62 -7.03 -16.50
CA PHE A 29 15.92 -7.71 -16.65
C PHE A 29 15.83 -9.24 -16.56
N SER A 30 14.69 -9.80 -16.15
CA SER A 30 14.48 -11.24 -15.92
C SER A 30 15.49 -11.89 -14.97
N GLU A 31 16.08 -11.09 -14.08
CA GLU A 31 17.16 -11.51 -13.19
C GLU A 31 16.60 -12.01 -11.85
N PRO A 32 16.78 -13.31 -11.49
CA PRO A 32 16.13 -13.90 -10.30
C PRO A 32 16.46 -13.23 -8.97
N ARG A 33 17.58 -12.51 -8.89
CA ARG A 33 17.99 -11.76 -7.68
C ARG A 33 16.99 -10.65 -7.32
N TYR A 34 16.38 -10.01 -8.32
CA TYR A 34 15.41 -8.94 -8.08
C TYR A 34 14.11 -9.50 -7.50
N LEU A 35 13.61 -10.61 -8.05
CA LEU A 35 12.41 -11.27 -7.53
C LEU A 35 12.64 -11.70 -6.07
N ARG A 36 13.74 -12.40 -5.77
CA ARG A 36 14.06 -12.83 -4.40
C ARG A 36 14.12 -11.66 -3.41
N ALA A 37 14.73 -10.54 -3.81
CA ALA A 37 14.79 -9.35 -2.97
C ALA A 37 13.39 -8.71 -2.79
N ALA A 38 12.56 -8.68 -3.85
CA ALA A 38 11.19 -8.20 -3.76
C ALA A 38 10.35 -9.06 -2.81
N GLU A 39 10.48 -10.38 -2.88
CA GLU A 39 9.80 -11.32 -1.99
C GLU A 39 10.16 -11.08 -0.52
N GLN A 40 11.44 -10.82 -0.21
CA GLN A 40 11.88 -10.46 1.14
C GLN A 40 11.28 -9.13 1.61
N ALA A 41 11.23 -8.12 0.73
CA ALA A 41 10.61 -6.83 1.05
C ALA A 41 9.09 -6.95 1.26
N LEU A 42 8.40 -7.78 0.47
CA LEU A 42 6.99 -8.09 0.65
C LEU A 42 6.73 -8.90 1.91
N GLU A 43 7.65 -9.77 2.32
CA GLU A 43 7.56 -10.47 3.60
C GLU A 43 7.70 -9.52 4.80
N CYS A 44 8.65 -8.59 4.76
CA CYS A 44 8.75 -7.52 5.75
C CYS A 44 7.45 -6.69 5.81
N THR A 45 6.91 -6.35 4.65
CA THR A 45 5.64 -5.62 4.54
C THR A 45 4.48 -6.43 5.14
N TRP A 46 4.43 -7.74 4.91
CA TRP A 46 3.40 -8.60 5.51
C TRP A 46 3.48 -8.63 7.03
N GLN A 47 4.69 -8.74 7.59
CA GLN A 47 4.90 -8.86 9.03
C GLN A 47 4.70 -7.54 9.79
N ARG A 48 5.00 -6.40 9.17
CA ARG A 48 5.10 -5.08 9.85
C ARG A 48 4.26 -3.97 9.19
N GLY A 49 3.54 -4.26 8.11
CA GLY A 49 2.87 -3.26 7.27
C GLY A 49 1.49 -2.80 7.74
N LEU A 50 0.96 -3.35 8.83
CA LEU A 50 -0.23 -2.82 9.51
C LEU A 50 0.17 -1.61 10.37
N LEU A 51 0.20 -0.44 9.74
CA LEU A 51 0.70 0.79 10.35
C LEU A 51 -0.33 1.44 11.29
N THR A 52 0.14 1.92 12.44
CA THR A 52 -0.69 2.69 13.39
C THR A 52 -1.02 4.10 12.92
N LYS A 53 -0.34 4.57 11.86
CA LYS A 53 -0.45 5.95 11.35
C LYS A 53 -1.78 6.22 10.61
N GLY A 54 -2.47 5.17 10.16
CA GLY A 54 -3.75 5.25 9.46
C GLY A 54 -3.72 4.64 8.06
N LEU A 55 -4.60 5.14 7.18
CA LEU A 55 -4.88 4.57 5.86
C LEU A 55 -4.33 5.39 4.69
N MET A 56 -3.31 6.21 4.91
CA MET A 56 -2.66 6.97 3.84
C MET A 56 -2.05 6.05 2.77
N ASN A 57 -2.01 6.51 1.52
CA ASN A 57 -1.24 5.87 0.45
C ASN A 57 0.26 6.04 0.68
N CYS A 58 0.70 7.23 1.09
CA CYS A 58 2.12 7.53 1.23
C CYS A 58 2.80 6.68 2.31
N HIS A 59 2.12 6.55 3.45
CA HIS A 59 2.67 5.95 4.66
C HIS A 59 1.59 5.41 5.61
N GLY A 60 0.64 4.70 5.03
CA GLY A 60 -0.43 4.03 5.75
C GLY A 60 -0.67 2.62 5.20
N ILE A 61 -1.69 1.98 5.75
CA ILE A 61 -2.06 0.61 5.38
C ILE A 61 -2.51 0.54 3.92
N SER A 62 -3.12 1.60 3.37
CA SER A 62 -3.60 1.62 1.97
C SER A 62 -2.44 1.54 0.98
N GLY A 63 -1.37 2.33 1.15
CA GLY A 63 -0.17 2.22 0.32
C GLY A 63 0.47 0.84 0.38
N ASN A 64 0.57 0.28 1.59
CA ASN A 64 1.10 -1.07 1.75
C ASN A 64 0.19 -2.13 1.11
N THR A 65 -1.13 -1.91 1.09
CA THR A 65 -2.09 -2.76 0.37
C THR A 65 -1.89 -2.66 -1.13
N TRP A 66 -1.68 -1.45 -1.67
CA TRP A 66 -1.38 -1.25 -3.09
C TRP A 66 -0.15 -2.01 -3.54
N MET A 67 0.91 -2.04 -2.73
CA MET A 67 2.12 -2.81 -3.04
C MET A 67 1.86 -4.33 -3.09
N MET A 68 0.99 -4.85 -2.23
CA MET A 68 0.57 -6.26 -2.28
C MET A 68 -0.28 -6.56 -3.53
N LEU A 69 -1.19 -5.66 -3.91
CA LEU A 69 -1.99 -5.79 -5.14
C LEU A 69 -1.10 -5.73 -6.40
N HIS A 70 -0.13 -4.81 -6.42
CA HIS A 70 0.85 -4.70 -7.49
C HIS A 70 1.70 -5.98 -7.59
N ALA A 71 2.20 -6.49 -6.47
CA ALA A 71 2.94 -7.75 -6.43
C ALA A 71 2.12 -8.93 -6.94
N ALA A 72 0.83 -9.01 -6.59
CA ALA A 72 -0.08 -10.05 -7.08
C ALA A 72 -0.21 -9.99 -8.62
N ARG A 73 -0.32 -8.80 -9.20
CA ARG A 73 -0.40 -8.63 -10.66
C ARG A 73 0.90 -9.01 -11.37
N VAL A 74 2.04 -8.52 -10.87
CA VAL A 74 3.33 -8.72 -11.53
C VAL A 74 3.80 -10.17 -11.44
N THR A 75 3.56 -10.83 -10.30
CA THR A 75 4.04 -12.21 -10.07
C THR A 75 3.00 -13.29 -10.39
N ALA A 76 1.72 -12.92 -10.53
CA ALA A 76 0.59 -13.83 -10.57
C ALA A 76 0.47 -14.80 -9.37
N ASP A 77 1.18 -14.55 -8.27
CA ASP A 77 1.11 -15.34 -7.04
C ASP A 77 -0.08 -14.87 -6.18
N ALA A 78 -1.09 -15.74 -6.06
CA ALA A 78 -2.30 -15.50 -5.29
C ALA A 78 -2.04 -15.20 -3.80
N LYS A 79 -0.86 -15.57 -3.26
CA LYS A 79 -0.43 -15.22 -1.90
C LYS A 79 -0.51 -13.71 -1.65
N TYR A 80 -0.08 -12.89 -2.61
CA TYR A 80 -0.06 -11.43 -2.42
C TYR A 80 -1.47 -10.83 -2.47
N LEU A 81 -2.34 -11.38 -3.31
CA LEU A 81 -3.76 -11.01 -3.34
C LEU A 81 -4.43 -11.31 -1.99
N TYR A 82 -4.19 -12.51 -1.44
CA TYR A 82 -4.67 -12.89 -0.12
C TYR A 82 -4.18 -11.93 0.97
N ARG A 83 -2.89 -11.56 0.95
CA ARG A 83 -2.31 -10.61 1.91
C ARG A 83 -2.92 -9.21 1.81
N ALA A 84 -3.11 -8.70 0.59
CA ALA A 84 -3.77 -7.42 0.36
C ALA A 84 -5.20 -7.41 0.95
N LEU A 85 -5.98 -8.46 0.67
CA LEU A 85 -7.34 -8.59 1.20
C LEU A 85 -7.35 -8.78 2.73
N SER A 86 -6.35 -9.46 3.30
CA SER A 86 -6.21 -9.64 4.75
C SER A 86 -5.93 -8.31 5.48
N PHE A 87 -5.13 -7.42 4.87
CA PHE A 87 -4.95 -6.06 5.38
C PHE A 87 -6.29 -5.32 5.42
N GLN A 88 -7.05 -5.38 4.32
CA GLN A 88 -8.35 -4.70 4.26
C GLN A 88 -9.39 -5.34 5.18
N GLN A 89 -9.36 -6.65 5.38
CA GLN A 89 -10.20 -7.32 6.38
C GLN A 89 -9.93 -6.75 7.78
N THR A 90 -8.65 -6.59 8.15
CA THR A 90 -8.25 -6.00 9.44
C THR A 90 -8.72 -4.55 9.57
N VAL A 91 -8.61 -3.76 8.48
CA VAL A 91 -9.09 -2.37 8.43
C VAL A 91 -10.60 -2.31 8.64
N LEU A 92 -11.37 -3.11 7.90
CA LEU A 92 -12.83 -3.14 7.95
C LEU A 92 -13.36 -3.68 9.29
N SER A 93 -12.61 -4.56 9.97
CA SER A 93 -12.96 -5.03 11.31
C SER A 93 -12.55 -4.07 12.43
N THR A 94 -11.82 -2.98 12.11
CA THR A 94 -11.31 -2.02 13.10
C THR A 94 -12.03 -0.69 12.97
N PRO A 95 -12.97 -0.33 13.87
CA PRO A 95 -13.77 0.88 13.73
C PRO A 95 -12.94 2.17 13.63
N LEU A 96 -11.78 2.26 14.28
CA LEU A 96 -10.90 3.43 14.17
C LEU A 96 -10.36 3.65 12.75
N LEU A 97 -10.32 2.61 11.93
CA LEU A 97 -9.82 2.65 10.55
C LEU A 97 -10.94 2.65 9.50
N SER A 98 -12.18 2.28 9.84
CA SER A 98 -13.28 2.11 8.89
C SER A 98 -14.52 2.96 9.17
N ASP A 99 -14.69 3.49 10.40
CA ASP A 99 -15.78 4.41 10.72
C ASP A 99 -15.36 5.85 10.37
N LEU A 100 -15.96 6.41 9.32
CA LEU A 100 -15.67 7.77 8.84
C LEU A 100 -15.81 8.84 9.93
N LYS A 101 -16.58 8.61 11.00
CA LYS A 101 -16.70 9.55 12.12
C LYS A 101 -15.53 9.48 13.11
N LYS A 102 -14.77 8.38 13.09
CA LYS A 102 -13.66 8.08 14.01
C LYS A 102 -12.30 8.11 13.33
N MET A 103 -12.26 7.83 12.03
CA MET A 103 -11.04 7.90 11.23
C MET A 103 -10.37 9.26 11.42
N ARG A 104 -9.04 9.25 11.34
CA ARG A 104 -8.24 10.46 11.34
C ARG A 104 -8.73 11.35 10.18
N GLN A 105 -9.44 12.42 10.54
CA GLN A 105 -9.94 13.38 9.58
C GLN A 105 -8.76 14.09 8.90
N PRO A 106 -8.91 14.50 7.64
CA PRO A 106 -7.94 15.39 7.01
C PRO A 106 -7.73 16.59 7.94
N GLN A 107 -6.47 16.83 8.34
CA GLN A 107 -6.19 18.09 8.99
C GLN A 107 -6.40 19.17 7.93
N PRO A 108 -7.23 20.20 8.19
CA PRO A 108 -7.32 21.33 7.28
C PRO A 108 -5.93 21.95 7.21
N LEU A 109 -5.23 21.72 6.11
CA LEU A 109 -4.09 22.53 5.76
C LEU A 109 -4.63 23.87 5.25
N PRO A 110 -3.90 24.97 5.46
CA PRO A 110 -4.31 26.30 4.97
C PRO A 110 -4.66 26.32 3.47
N ASP A 111 -4.11 25.40 2.67
CA ASP A 111 -4.09 25.51 1.20
C ASP A 111 -4.67 24.28 0.46
N GLY A 112 -5.39 23.35 1.12
CA GLY A 112 -5.86 22.16 0.42
C GLY A 112 -6.92 21.35 1.15
N PRO A 113 -8.16 21.25 0.63
CA PRO A 113 -9.23 20.52 1.31
C PRO A 113 -9.10 18.99 1.25
N TRP A 114 -8.17 18.44 0.46
CA TRP A 114 -8.03 16.98 0.30
C TRP A 114 -6.56 16.58 0.12
N GLN A 115 -6.07 15.68 0.97
CA GLN A 115 -4.71 15.16 0.91
C GLN A 115 -4.72 13.75 0.34
N PHE A 116 -4.75 13.64 -0.99
CA PHE A 116 -4.87 12.37 -1.69
C PHE A 116 -3.85 11.29 -1.24
N TRP A 117 -2.58 11.68 -1.01
CA TRP A 117 -1.51 10.77 -0.60
C TRP A 117 -1.35 10.61 0.91
N THR A 118 -1.72 11.62 1.68
CA THR A 118 -1.39 11.74 3.11
C THR A 118 -2.62 11.83 4.02
N GLY A 119 -3.82 11.79 3.46
CA GLY A 119 -5.11 11.72 4.13
C GLY A 119 -5.60 10.28 4.22
N SER A 120 -6.07 9.86 5.41
CA SER A 120 -6.54 8.48 5.60
C SER A 120 -7.86 8.20 4.87
N ILE A 121 -8.79 9.15 4.87
CA ILE A 121 -10.13 8.94 4.31
C ILE A 121 -10.07 8.92 2.79
N GLU A 122 -9.32 9.85 2.20
CA GLU A 122 -9.18 10.01 0.76
C GLU A 122 -8.47 8.81 0.14
N SER A 123 -7.32 8.40 0.71
CA SER A 123 -6.58 7.22 0.27
C SER A 123 -7.41 5.93 0.42
N ALA A 124 -8.15 5.77 1.52
CA ALA A 124 -9.03 4.61 1.71
C ALA A 124 -10.19 4.59 0.70
N THR A 125 -10.79 5.76 0.44
CA THR A 125 -11.87 5.91 -0.54
C THR A 125 -11.40 5.49 -1.92
N GLU A 126 -10.21 5.93 -2.33
CA GLU A 126 -9.61 5.52 -3.60
C GLU A 126 -9.44 4.00 -3.68
N LEU A 127 -8.72 3.42 -2.71
CA LEU A 127 -8.44 1.98 -2.69
C LEU A 127 -9.73 1.15 -2.73
N TRP A 128 -10.71 1.47 -1.88
CA TRP A 128 -11.95 0.73 -1.83
C TRP A 128 -12.79 0.91 -3.10
N THR A 129 -12.82 2.12 -3.66
CA THR A 129 -13.51 2.39 -4.92
C THR A 129 -12.89 1.54 -6.03
N ASP A 130 -11.58 1.53 -6.17
CA ASP A 130 -10.94 0.79 -7.25
C ASP A 130 -11.05 -0.73 -7.05
N LEU A 131 -10.97 -1.23 -5.80
CA LEU A 131 -11.25 -2.63 -5.46
C LEU A 131 -12.70 -3.04 -5.82
N LEU A 132 -13.68 -2.17 -5.57
CA LEU A 132 -15.09 -2.43 -5.88
C LEU A 132 -15.39 -2.39 -7.38
N TYR A 133 -14.86 -1.39 -8.10
CA TYR A 133 -15.20 -1.15 -9.50
C TYR A 133 -14.34 -1.94 -10.48
N ARG A 134 -13.04 -2.12 -10.20
CA ARG A 134 -12.11 -2.86 -11.09
C ARG A 134 -11.90 -4.30 -10.64
N GLY A 135 -12.20 -4.61 -9.38
CA GLY A 135 -11.89 -5.89 -8.77
C GLY A 135 -10.42 -5.96 -8.31
N PRO A 136 -10.11 -6.85 -7.35
CA PRO A 136 -8.81 -6.88 -6.68
C PRO A 136 -7.67 -7.34 -7.60
N THR A 137 -7.97 -7.98 -8.72
CA THR A 137 -6.96 -8.38 -9.73
C THR A 137 -6.55 -7.24 -10.65
N ASN A 138 -7.33 -6.16 -10.74
CA ASN A 138 -7.10 -5.05 -11.66
C ASN A 138 -7.06 -3.67 -10.98
N ALA A 139 -7.20 -3.64 -9.65
CA ALA A 139 -7.15 -2.39 -8.91
C ALA A 139 -5.74 -1.75 -8.96
N ARG A 140 -5.63 -0.45 -9.22
CA ARG A 140 -4.37 0.28 -9.35
C ARG A 140 -4.38 1.60 -8.62
N GLU A 141 -3.24 1.95 -8.03
CA GLU A 141 -3.04 3.22 -7.33
C GLU A 141 -2.90 4.36 -8.33
N THR A 142 -3.80 5.34 -8.22
CA THR A 142 -3.86 6.51 -9.09
C THR A 142 -2.59 7.34 -8.95
N GLY A 143 -2.00 7.71 -10.09
CA GLY A 143 -0.79 8.52 -10.13
C GLY A 143 0.52 7.77 -9.88
N TRP A 144 0.47 6.47 -9.55
CA TRP A 144 1.67 5.64 -9.40
C TRP A 144 1.68 4.39 -10.30
N ASP A 145 0.56 3.67 -10.42
CA ASP A 145 0.41 2.51 -11.31
C ASP A 145 -0.62 2.84 -12.41
N PRO A 146 -0.26 3.65 -13.43
CA PRO A 146 -1.19 3.96 -14.50
C PRO A 146 -1.57 2.66 -15.25
N ALA A 147 -2.87 2.49 -15.50
CA ALA A 147 -3.31 1.56 -16.53
C ALA A 147 -2.77 2.07 -17.87
N LEU A 148 -2.08 1.19 -18.62
CA LEU A 148 -1.81 1.43 -20.04
C LEU A 148 -3.12 1.49 -20.82
#